data_AF-A0A349S5J5-F1
#
_entry.id   AF-A0A349S5J5-F1
#
_cell.length_a   1.000
_cell.length_b   1.000
_cell.length_c   1.000
_cell.angle_alpha   90.00
_cell.angle_beta   90.00
_cell.angle_gamma   90.00
#
_symmetry.space_group_name_H-M   'P 1'
#
loop_
_entity.id
_entity.type
_entity.pdbx_description
1 polymer ?
#
loop_
_entity_poly.entity_id
_entity_poly.type
_entity_poly.pdbx_seq_one_letter_code
_entity_poly.pdbx_strand_id
1 'polypeptide(L)'
;MHYFSDALKAALSLILSFDAALYEIVLNSIVISFIAAIAAGVIAIPAGIAMALNHFYGKQLLQHILNTLMAMPTVLIGLLLYG
;
A
#
# COMPACT_ATOMS: atom_id res chain seq x y z
N MET A 1 13.55 21.18 -20.36
CA MET A 1 12.78 22.17 -19.59
C MET A 1 11.33 22.28 -20.01
N HIS A 2 10.99 22.22 -21.31
CA HIS A 2 9.59 22.31 -21.78
C HIS A 2 8.70 21.10 -21.37
N TYR A 3 9.25 19.88 -21.41
CA TYR A 3 8.51 18.66 -21.07
C TYR A 3 7.89 18.68 -19.66
N PHE A 4 8.65 19.16 -18.67
CA PHE A 4 8.16 19.20 -17.28
C PHE A 4 7.06 20.25 -17.09
N SER A 5 7.19 21.42 -17.74
CA SER A 5 6.14 22.44 -17.70
C SER A 5 4.86 21.99 -18.42
N ASP A 6 4.99 21.24 -19.51
CA ASP A 6 3.84 20.72 -20.25
C ASP A 6 3.14 19.60 -19.47
N ALA A 7 3.90 18.68 -18.87
CA ALA A 7 3.36 17.66 -17.99
C ALA A 7 2.65 18.26 -16.77
N LEU A 8 3.22 19.31 -16.16
CA LEU A 8 2.60 20.00 -15.03
C LEU A 8 1.28 20.69 -15.42
N LYS A 9 1.23 21.35 -16.58
CA LYS A 9 0.00 21.94 -17.12
C LYS A 9 -1.06 20.89 -17.41
N ALA A 10 -0.68 19.76 -18.00
CA ALA A 10 -1.59 18.66 -18.28
C ALA A 10 -2.16 18.05 -16.98
N ALA A 11 -1.32 17.81 -15.97
CA ALA A 11 -1.76 17.29 -14.68
C ALA A 11 -2.72 18.27 -13.97
N LEU A 12 -2.39 19.57 -13.95
CA LEU A 12 -3.27 20.60 -13.39
C LEU A 12 -4.59 20.68 -14.15
N SER A 13 -4.56 20.60 -15.48
CA SER A 13 -5.78 20.57 -16.30
C SER A 13 -6.65 19.35 -16.00
N LEU A 14 -6.05 18.19 -15.73
CA LEU A 14 -6.76 16.95 -15.41
C LEU A 14 -7.41 16.99 -14.00
N ILE A 15 -6.75 17.65 -13.05
CA ILE A 15 -7.32 17.88 -11.71
C ILE A 15 -8.46 18.90 -11.81
N LEU A 16 -8.25 20.00 -12.53
CA LEU A 16 -9.23 21.09 -12.68
C LEU A 16 -10.37 20.75 -13.66
N SER A 17 -10.28 19.67 -14.44
CA SER A 17 -11.36 19.25 -15.33
C SER A 17 -12.54 18.63 -14.58
N PHE A 18 -12.42 18.34 -13.27
CA PHE A 18 -13.50 17.80 -12.43
C PHE A 18 -14.22 16.60 -13.06
N ASP A 19 -13.45 15.71 -13.70
CA ASP A 19 -14.01 14.52 -14.31
C ASP A 19 -14.54 13.58 -13.22
N ALA A 20 -15.86 13.39 -13.21
CA ALA A 20 -16.55 12.57 -12.21
C ALA A 20 -15.98 11.15 -12.14
N ALA A 21 -15.64 10.54 -13.28
CA ALA A 21 -15.09 9.20 -13.32
C ALA A 21 -13.67 9.14 -12.73
N LEU A 22 -12.84 10.16 -13.00
CA LEU A 22 -11.50 10.27 -12.42
C LEU A 22 -11.60 10.39 -10.89
N TYR A 23 -12.41 11.33 -10.41
CA TYR A 23 -12.58 11.56 -8.99
C TYR A 23 -13.13 10.33 -8.26
N GLU A 24 -14.06 9.59 -8.87
CA GLU A 24 -14.56 8.32 -8.33
C GLU A 24 -13.44 7.30 -8.18
N ILE A 25 -12.59 7.12 -9.20
CA ILE A 25 -11.44 6.20 -9.14
C ILE A 25 -10.45 6.60 -8.04
N VAL A 26 -10.15 7.91 -7.94
CA VAL A 26 -9.21 8.43 -6.93
C VAL A 26 -9.77 8.24 -5.52
N LEU A 27 -11.01 8.63 -5.28
CA LEU A 27 -11.66 8.49 -3.98
C LEU A 27 -11.77 7.01 -3.59
N ASN A 28 -12.19 6.15 -4.50
CA ASN A 28 -12.28 4.72 -4.24
C ASN A 28 -10.90 4.12 -3.90
N SER A 29 -9.85 4.51 -4.63
CA SER A 29 -8.48 4.07 -4.35
C SER A 29 -7.99 4.51 -2.97
N ILE A 30 -8.28 5.77 -2.59
CA ILE A 30 -7.94 6.30 -1.26
C ILE A 30 -8.69 5.54 -0.17
N VAL A 31 -10.00 5.37 -0.31
CA VAL A 31 -10.85 4.68 0.67
C VAL A 31 -10.41 3.24 0.85
N ILE A 32 -10.21 2.50 -0.24
CA ILE A 32 -9.75 1.09 -0.19
C ILE A 32 -8.38 1.00 0.47
N SER A 33 -7.42 1.83 0.08
CA SER A 33 -6.07 1.82 0.66
C SER A 33 -6.08 2.16 2.15
N PHE A 34 -6.93 3.11 2.54
CA PHE A 34 -7.06 3.52 3.93
C PHE A 34 -7.70 2.42 4.79
N ILE A 35 -8.78 1.78 4.32
CA ILE A 35 -9.40 0.64 4.99
C ILE A 35 -8.40 -0.52 5.11
N ALA A 36 -7.68 -0.83 4.03
CA ALA A 36 -6.67 -1.87 4.04
C ALA A 36 -5.54 -1.58 5.05
N ALA A 37 -5.05 -0.34 5.11
CA ALA A 37 -4.03 0.07 6.06
C ALA A 37 -4.50 -0.04 7.51
N ILE A 38 -5.73 0.38 7.81
CA ILE A 38 -6.31 0.26 9.16
C ILE A 38 -6.51 -1.21 9.52
N ALA A 39 -7.12 -2.00 8.64
CA ALA A 39 -7.37 -3.41 8.87
C ALA A 39 -6.05 -4.18 9.12
N ALA A 40 -5.03 -3.92 8.30
CA ALA A 40 -3.70 -4.46 8.51
C ALA A 40 -3.10 -3.98 9.84
N GLY A 41 -3.19 -2.68 10.15
CA GLY A 41 -2.66 -2.09 11.39
C GLY A 41 -3.28 -2.69 12.65
N VAL A 42 -4.59 -2.91 12.68
CA VAL A 42 -5.30 -3.50 13.82
C VAL A 42 -4.77 -4.89 14.17
N ILE A 43 -4.28 -5.66 13.20
CA ILE A 43 -3.74 -7.00 13.43
C ILE A 43 -2.22 -6.96 13.59
N ALA A 44 -1.52 -6.25 12.71
CA ALA A 44 -0.06 -6.21 12.66
C ALA A 44 0.55 -5.45 13.85
N ILE A 45 -0.09 -4.38 14.34
CA ILE A 45 0.44 -3.59 15.47
C ILE A 45 0.42 -4.42 16.76
N PRO A 46 -0.71 -5.02 17.20
CA PRO A 46 -0.70 -5.86 18.40
C PRO A 46 0.19 -7.08 18.25
N ALA A 47 0.20 -7.73 17.09
CA ALA A 47 1.07 -8.88 16.82
C ALA A 47 2.56 -8.49 16.90
N GLY A 48 2.94 -7.35 16.33
CA GLY A 48 4.29 -6.81 16.39
C GLY A 48 4.72 -6.45 17.82
N ILE A 49 3.83 -5.83 18.61
CA ILE A 49 4.07 -5.53 20.02
C ILE A 49 4.27 -6.83 20.83
N ALA A 50 3.36 -7.81 20.67
CA ALA A 50 3.46 -9.10 21.34
C ALA A 50 4.77 -9.83 20.98
N MET A 51 5.20 -9.74 19.72
CA MET A 51 6.46 -10.30 19.24
C MET A 51 7.70 -9.57 19.79
N ALA A 52 7.61 -8.26 19.97
CA ALA A 52 8.69 -7.45 20.51
C ALA A 52 8.92 -7.75 22.00
N LEU A 53 7.84 -7.79 22.78
CA LEU A 53 7.87 -7.96 24.24
C LEU A 53 8.15 -9.42 24.68
N ASN A 54 7.65 -10.40 23.93
CA ASN A 54 7.84 -11.81 24.28
C ASN A 54 9.06 -12.43 23.57
N HIS A 55 9.78 -13.30 24.29
CA HIS A 55 10.87 -14.09 23.75
C HIS A 55 10.40 -15.54 23.61
N PHE A 56 9.94 -15.91 22.42
CA PHE A 56 9.51 -17.26 22.07
C PHE A 56 10.48 -17.92 21.09
N TYR A 57 10.61 -19.24 21.15
CA TYR A 57 11.60 -20.00 20.39
C TYR A 57 11.49 -19.81 18.86
N GLY A 58 10.27 -19.62 18.34
CA GLY A 58 10.01 -19.41 16.90
C GLY A 58 10.19 -17.97 16.38
N LYS A 59 10.66 -17.02 17.20
CA LYS A 59 10.73 -15.59 16.86
C LYS A 59 11.60 -15.32 15.64
N GLN A 60 12.76 -15.96 15.54
CA GLN A 60 13.67 -15.77 14.40
C GLN A 60 13.06 -16.23 13.08
N LEU A 61 12.39 -17.38 13.07
CA LEU A 61 11.74 -17.90 11.86
C LEU A 61 10.62 -16.96 11.41
N LEU A 62 9.82 -16.45 12.35
CA LEU A 62 8.78 -15.47 12.04
C LEU A 62 9.37 -14.16 11.47
N GLN A 63 10.48 -13.65 12.03
CA GLN A 63 11.16 -12.47 11.48
C GLN A 63 11.66 -12.70 10.05
N HIS A 64 12.22 -13.88 9.75
CA HIS A 64 12.68 -14.20 8.41
C HIS A 64 11.53 -14.22 7.41
N ILE A 65 10.39 -14.81 7.77
CA ILE A 65 9.19 -14.81 6.93
C ILE A 65 8.71 -13.38 6.69
N LEU A 66 8.57 -12.58 7.75
CA LEU A 66 8.09 -11.20 7.64
C LEU A 66 9.02 -10.33 6.78
N ASN A 67 10.34 -10.44 6.97
CA ASN A 67 11.33 -9.73 6.15
C ASN A 67 11.28 -10.19 4.69
N THR A 68 11.08 -11.50 4.45
CA THR A 68 10.92 -12.03 3.09
C THR A 68 9.66 -11.47 2.42
N LEU A 69 8.53 -11.46 3.13
CA LEU A 69 7.28 -10.87 2.65
C LEU A 69 7.43 -9.37 2.36
N MET A 70 8.22 -8.64 3.15
CA MET A 70 8.51 -7.23 2.91
C MET A 70 9.37 -7.00 1.65
N ALA A 71 10.24 -7.96 1.31
CA ALA A 71 11.06 -7.93 0.10
C ALA A 71 10.34 -8.49 -1.14
N MET A 72 9.15 -9.08 -0.99
CA MET A 72 8.39 -9.65 -2.10
C MET A 72 7.96 -8.56 -3.10
N PRO A 73 8.11 -8.79 -4.42
CA PRO A 73 7.58 -7.88 -5.42
C PRO A 73 6.06 -7.78 -5.33
N THR A 74 5.52 -6.56 -5.31
CA THR A 74 4.07 -6.31 -5.29
C THR A 74 3.35 -6.93 -6.50
N VAL A 75 4.02 -7.01 -7.66
CA VAL A 75 3.51 -7.66 -8.86
C VAL A 75 3.28 -9.16 -8.66
N LEU A 76 4.17 -9.84 -7.93
CA LEU A 76 4.00 -11.27 -7.61
C LEU A 76 2.78 -11.50 -6.72
N ILE A 77 2.56 -10.62 -5.74
CA ILE A 77 1.37 -10.67 -4.88
C ILE A 77 0.10 -10.47 -5.73
N GLY A 78 0.14 -9.53 -6.67
CA GLY A 78 -0.96 -9.33 -7.64
C GLY A 78 -1.27 -10.59 -8.44
N LEU A 79 -0.25 -11.24 -9.00
CA LEU A 79 -0.40 -12.50 -9.75
C LEU A 79 -0.87 -13.67 -8.89
N LEU A 80 -0.43 -13.80 -7.63
CA LEU A 80 -0.87 -14.89 -6.77
C LEU A 80 -2.33 -14.75 -6.31
N LEU A 81 -2.80 -13.52 -6.15
CA LEU A 81 -4.16 -13.24 -5.68
C LEU A 81 -5.19 -13.12 -6.82
N TYR A 82 -4.76 -12.64 -7.99
CA TYR A 82 -5.64 -12.30 -9.11
C TYR A 82 -5.26 -12.96 -10.45
N GLY A 83 -4.12 -13.66 -10.51
CA GLY A 83 -3.67 -14.38 -11.70
C GLY A 83 -4.23 -15.79 -11.83
#